data_AF-A0A2W4IQD5-F1
#
_entry.id   AF-A0A2W4IQD5-F1
#
_cell.length_a   1.000
_cell.length_b   1.000
_cell.length_c   1.000
_cell.angle_alpha   90.00
_cell.angle_beta   90.00
_cell.angle_gamma   90.00
#
_symmetry.space_group_name_H-M   'P 1'
#
loop_
_entity.id
_entity.type
_entity.pdbx_description
1 polymer ?
#
loop_
_entity_poly.entity_id
_entity_poly.type
_entity_poly.pdbx_seq_one_letter_code
_entity_poly.pdbx_strand_id
1 'polypeptide(L)'
;MFKPFANSARALSSGPLTWKTWTGLIVIPVLVMGLLTWAFWAPDSDHGTATAAVVNNDKPVEVNGQMVPLGRELAGSLTHNEDSAFRWVLTDDEDAEEGLKSGKYAAVVTIPENFSKRATSTAEKDPLKARRAVVQVRTSTSAGVVDPSLAQMIARTTQQTLNRQVVETYLDNIYVGFSTMHKEMGKVVEGASKLADGTGELVPGSRKLADGSSQLADAIAQLADGAAQLADGTGKLADGSSQLAGGLTKAEKDTAQLPKLTRQLADGAKQVADGNEQLAGNLVPLANRIINAVDALPSAEDAAKKLQELVDRCPSSEELPGFCDELRAAANRLAAEAGKIDAAKNSVHSAAVQTRDAVSALAKGARKVAQGNEQLADNMGTLVRGIADAASGARKLDSGIQQTDEGAKQLASGAKELGGGASELAGGARKLSDGTVQLDEGAKKLSDGLAKGRDDIPTYSADERDHLKTVAATPTLTSMQGTPIGPLA
;
A
#
# COMPACT_ATOMS: atom_id res chain seq x y z
N MET A 1 -76.59 -130.03 -10.13
CA MET A 1 -77.67 -129.49 -9.25
C MET A 1 -77.04 -129.17 -7.90
N PHE A 2 -77.65 -128.25 -7.15
CA PHE A 2 -77.44 -127.98 -5.71
C PHE A 2 -76.61 -126.75 -5.28
N LYS A 3 -77.34 -125.64 -5.06
CA LYS A 3 -77.45 -124.98 -3.73
C LYS A 3 -77.74 -126.08 -2.68
N PRO A 4 -77.32 -126.03 -1.38
CA PRO A 4 -77.90 -125.03 -0.46
C PRO A 4 -77.12 -124.75 0.86
N PHE A 5 -77.41 -123.63 1.54
CA PHE A 5 -78.08 -123.49 2.85
C PHE A 5 -77.29 -124.01 4.07
N ALA A 6 -77.03 -123.19 5.10
CA ALA A 6 -78.02 -122.60 6.02
C ALA A 6 -78.67 -123.66 6.94
N ASN A 7 -79.07 -123.29 8.16
CA ASN A 7 -79.13 -124.25 9.28
C ASN A 7 -77.74 -124.89 9.47
N SER A 8 -77.00 -124.54 10.51
CA SER A 8 -77.24 -125.12 11.82
C SER A 8 -76.43 -124.27 12.80
N ALA A 9 -77.07 -123.31 13.47
CA ALA A 9 -76.36 -122.46 14.43
C ALA A 9 -76.21 -123.20 15.76
N ARG A 10 -75.39 -124.27 15.80
CA ARG A 10 -75.02 -125.07 16.98
C ARG A 10 -74.14 -126.25 16.58
N ALA A 11 -72.95 -126.33 17.17
CA ALA A 11 -72.23 -127.53 17.67
C ALA A 11 -70.74 -127.16 17.79
N LEU A 12 -70.27 -126.86 19.00
CA LEU A 12 -69.46 -127.79 19.79
C LEU A 12 -68.18 -128.25 19.06
N SER A 13 -67.05 -127.61 19.39
CA SER A 13 -66.01 -128.38 20.05
C SER A 13 -65.21 -127.46 20.98
N SER A 14 -65.38 -127.71 22.28
CA SER A 14 -64.47 -127.32 23.33
C SER A 14 -63.15 -128.08 23.11
N GLY A 15 -62.31 -127.61 22.19
CA GLY A 15 -60.91 -127.99 22.16
C GLY A 15 -60.14 -127.09 23.11
N PRO A 16 -59.23 -127.60 23.95
CA PRO A 16 -58.40 -126.71 24.77
C PRO A 16 -57.69 -125.73 23.85
N LEU A 17 -57.72 -124.43 24.19
CA LEU A 17 -56.92 -123.40 23.55
C LEU A 17 -55.48 -123.91 23.46
N THR A 18 -55.06 -124.36 22.27
CA THR A 18 -53.70 -124.83 22.06
C THR A 18 -52.80 -123.61 21.96
N TRP A 19 -51.57 -123.72 22.47
CA TRP A 19 -50.56 -122.64 22.45
C TRP A 19 -50.52 -121.86 21.13
N LYS A 20 -50.73 -122.54 19.99
CA LYS A 20 -50.73 -121.97 18.64
C LYS A 20 -51.78 -120.87 18.41
N THR A 21 -52.96 -120.95 19.04
CA THR A 21 -54.02 -119.91 18.92
C THR A 21 -53.68 -118.66 19.74
N TRP A 22 -53.07 -118.84 20.91
CA TRP A 22 -52.50 -117.73 21.69
C TRP A 22 -51.31 -117.06 20.99
N THR A 23 -50.50 -117.83 20.25
CA THR A 23 -49.40 -117.27 19.46
C THR A 23 -49.93 -116.33 18.38
N GLY A 24 -50.99 -116.70 17.65
CA GLY A 24 -51.58 -115.84 16.62
C GLY A 24 -52.20 -114.53 17.15
N LEU A 25 -52.86 -114.57 18.31
CA LEU A 25 -53.54 -113.39 18.89
C LEU A 25 -52.57 -112.37 19.51
N ILE A 26 -51.38 -112.80 19.96
CA ILE A 26 -50.35 -111.91 20.51
C ILE A 26 -49.36 -111.48 19.42
N VAL A 27 -48.95 -112.38 18.53
CA VAL A 27 -47.92 -112.08 17.53
C VAL A 27 -48.41 -111.09 16.47
N ILE A 28 -49.70 -111.07 16.11
CA ILE A 28 -50.20 -110.08 15.14
C ILE A 28 -50.20 -108.66 15.72
N PRO A 29 -50.77 -108.38 16.92
CA PRO A 29 -50.66 -107.08 17.55
C PRO A 29 -49.21 -106.68 17.87
N VAL A 30 -48.33 -107.62 18.25
CA VAL A 30 -46.91 -107.34 18.50
C VAL A 30 -46.13 -107.12 17.19
N LEU A 31 -46.51 -107.75 16.09
CA LEU A 31 -45.96 -107.43 14.76
C LEU A 31 -46.43 -106.06 14.30
N VAL A 32 -47.71 -105.73 14.47
CA VAL A 32 -48.23 -104.40 14.11
C VAL A 32 -47.67 -103.32 15.03
N MET A 33 -47.62 -103.54 16.34
CA MET A 33 -46.92 -102.65 17.27
C MET A 33 -45.44 -102.61 16.98
N GLY A 34 -44.79 -103.71 16.61
CA GLY A 34 -43.38 -103.78 16.25
C GLY A 34 -43.07 -103.04 14.96
N LEU A 35 -43.97 -103.08 13.98
CA LEU A 35 -43.85 -102.37 12.70
C LEU A 35 -44.19 -100.88 12.87
N LEU A 36 -45.16 -100.55 13.73
CA LEU A 36 -45.47 -99.17 14.10
C LEU A 36 -44.41 -98.57 15.02
N THR A 37 -43.88 -99.30 16.00
CA THR A 37 -42.74 -98.86 16.81
C THR A 37 -41.48 -98.83 15.98
N TRP A 38 -41.25 -99.71 15.01
CA TRP A 38 -40.14 -99.55 14.07
C TRP A 38 -40.34 -98.32 13.16
N ALA A 39 -41.57 -98.02 12.74
CA ALA A 39 -41.89 -96.79 12.00
C ALA A 39 -41.77 -95.51 12.86
N PHE A 40 -41.93 -95.59 14.19
CA PHE A 40 -41.83 -94.46 15.12
C PHE A 40 -40.50 -94.37 15.88
N TRP A 41 -39.72 -95.45 15.94
CA TRP A 41 -38.45 -95.60 16.66
C TRP A 41 -37.26 -95.67 15.70
N ALA A 42 -37.48 -95.34 14.41
CA ALA A 42 -36.42 -94.82 13.54
C ALA A 42 -36.18 -93.35 13.92
N PRO A 43 -35.12 -93.03 14.67
CA PRO A 43 -34.70 -91.66 14.88
C PRO A 43 -34.03 -91.20 13.57
N ASP A 44 -34.55 -90.14 12.97
CA ASP A 44 -33.94 -89.38 11.88
C ASP A 44 -33.30 -90.20 10.75
N SER A 45 -34.11 -90.79 9.86
CA SER A 45 -33.69 -90.87 8.47
C SER A 45 -33.75 -89.46 7.89
N ASP A 46 -32.73 -88.66 8.23
CA ASP A 46 -32.37 -87.37 7.65
C ASP A 46 -33.59 -86.60 7.12
N HIS A 47 -34.31 -85.88 7.99
CA HIS A 47 -34.88 -84.61 7.56
C HIS A 47 -33.72 -83.63 7.36
N GLY A 48 -32.78 -84.02 6.48
CA GLY A 48 -31.59 -83.26 6.16
C GLY A 48 -32.08 -81.92 5.71
N THR A 49 -31.52 -80.86 6.31
CA THR A 49 -31.67 -79.48 5.83
C THR A 49 -31.75 -79.52 4.30
N ALA A 50 -32.90 -79.13 3.76
CA ALA A 50 -33.17 -79.27 2.34
C ALA A 50 -31.99 -78.65 1.58
N THR A 51 -31.38 -79.42 0.68
CA THR A 51 -30.17 -78.96 0.00
C THR A 51 -30.61 -78.05 -1.15
N ALA A 52 -30.15 -76.81 -1.14
CA ALA A 52 -30.40 -75.84 -2.19
C ALA A 52 -29.11 -75.61 -2.99
N ALA A 53 -29.23 -75.44 -4.29
CA ALA A 53 -28.10 -75.14 -5.16
C ALA A 53 -28.12 -73.67 -5.57
N VAL A 54 -26.93 -73.07 -5.69
CA VAL A 54 -26.74 -71.77 -6.32
C VAL A 54 -25.86 -71.96 -7.54
N VAL A 55 -26.31 -71.44 -8.68
CA VAL A 55 -25.55 -71.38 -9.93
C VAL A 55 -25.21 -69.92 -10.19
N ASN A 56 -23.92 -69.63 -10.34
CA ASN A 56 -23.45 -68.28 -10.60
C ASN A 56 -22.84 -68.13 -11.99
N ASN A 57 -23.64 -67.63 -12.93
CA ASN A 57 -23.20 -67.34 -14.30
C ASN A 57 -22.75 -65.88 -14.47
N ASP A 58 -22.86 -65.06 -13.43
CA ASP A 58 -22.58 -63.63 -13.47
C ASP A 58 -21.14 -63.30 -13.86
N LYS A 59 -21.00 -62.26 -14.69
CA LYS A 59 -19.69 -61.67 -15.00
C LYS A 59 -19.48 -60.41 -14.15
N PRO A 60 -18.31 -60.30 -13.48
CA PRO A 60 -17.99 -59.10 -12.73
C PRO A 60 -17.93 -57.89 -13.67
N VAL A 61 -18.32 -56.73 -13.15
CA VAL A 61 -18.29 -55.47 -13.89
C VAL A 61 -17.37 -54.47 -13.21
N GLU A 62 -16.75 -53.60 -14.00
CA GLU A 62 -15.92 -52.53 -13.46
C GLU A 62 -16.76 -51.26 -13.28
N VAL A 63 -16.78 -50.71 -12.07
CA VAL A 63 -17.46 -49.47 -11.73
C VAL A 63 -16.42 -48.54 -11.09
N ASN A 64 -16.17 -47.39 -11.71
CA ASN A 64 -15.21 -46.38 -11.23
C ASN A 64 -13.79 -46.93 -10.96
N GLY A 65 -13.30 -47.85 -11.81
CA GLY A 65 -11.98 -48.45 -11.67
C GLY A 65 -11.90 -49.61 -10.68
N GLN A 66 -13.02 -50.00 -10.07
CA GLN A 66 -13.11 -51.12 -9.13
C GLN A 66 -13.94 -52.26 -9.71
N MET A 67 -13.42 -53.49 -9.60
CA MET A 67 -14.13 -54.70 -10.00
C MET A 67 -15.22 -55.03 -8.98
N VAL A 68 -16.47 -55.17 -9.45
CA VAL A 68 -17.65 -55.47 -8.63
C VAL A 68 -18.23 -56.83 -9.03
N PRO A 69 -17.95 -57.91 -8.26
CA PRO A 69 -18.39 -59.27 -8.57
C PRO A 69 -19.66 -59.66 -7.78
N LEU A 70 -20.75 -58.88 -7.88
CA LEU A 70 -21.95 -59.05 -7.04
C LEU A 70 -22.56 -60.45 -7.12
N GLY A 71 -22.57 -61.10 -8.29
CA GLY A 71 -23.09 -62.47 -8.41
C GLY A 71 -22.26 -63.48 -7.61
N ARG A 72 -20.93 -63.32 -7.58
CA ARG A 72 -20.04 -64.15 -6.77
C ARG A 72 -20.23 -63.90 -5.28
N GLU A 73 -20.40 -62.65 -4.88
CA GLU A 73 -20.65 -62.29 -3.49
C GLU A 73 -22.01 -62.78 -3.00
N LEU A 74 -23.06 -62.69 -3.82
CA LEU A 74 -24.37 -63.25 -3.51
C LEU A 74 -24.30 -64.78 -3.36
N ALA A 75 -23.62 -65.46 -4.29
CA ALA A 75 -23.43 -66.91 -4.22
C ALA A 75 -22.64 -67.33 -2.96
N GLY A 76 -21.56 -66.60 -2.63
CA GLY A 76 -20.78 -66.81 -1.41
C GLY A 76 -21.61 -66.58 -0.13
N SER A 77 -22.45 -65.54 -0.13
CA SER A 77 -23.31 -65.21 1.01
C SER A 77 -24.41 -66.24 1.23
N LEU A 78 -24.95 -66.83 0.17
CA LEU A 78 -25.91 -67.93 0.29
C LEU A 78 -25.23 -69.20 0.84
N THR A 79 -24.00 -69.51 0.40
CA THR A 79 -23.29 -70.73 0.81
C THR A 79 -22.70 -70.71 2.21
N HIS A 80 -22.38 -69.53 2.76
CA HIS A 80 -21.74 -69.38 4.07
C HIS A 80 -22.69 -68.85 5.16
N ASN A 81 -24.00 -68.82 4.90
CA ASN A 81 -24.97 -68.38 5.90
C ASN A 81 -25.31 -69.52 6.89
N GLU A 82 -24.76 -69.45 8.10
CA GLU A 82 -24.96 -70.45 9.16
C GLU A 82 -26.39 -70.50 9.71
N ASP A 83 -27.17 -69.42 9.54
CA ASP A 83 -28.58 -69.34 9.96
C ASP A 83 -29.57 -69.75 8.85
N SER A 84 -29.07 -70.36 7.78
CA SER A 84 -29.89 -70.81 6.66
C SER A 84 -30.67 -72.09 6.99
N ALA A 85 -31.98 -72.09 6.72
CA ALA A 85 -32.81 -73.30 6.76
C ALA A 85 -32.42 -74.36 5.70
N PHE A 86 -31.50 -74.01 4.79
CA PHE A 86 -31.01 -74.84 3.70
C PHE A 86 -29.50 -75.01 3.75
N ARG A 87 -29.05 -76.20 3.38
CA ARG A 87 -27.64 -76.42 3.06
C ARG A 87 -27.40 -76.01 1.61
N TRP A 88 -26.66 -74.93 1.42
CA TRP A 88 -26.38 -74.37 0.11
C TRP A 88 -25.15 -75.01 -0.54
N VAL A 89 -25.28 -75.38 -1.80
CA VAL A 89 -24.18 -75.93 -2.61
C VAL A 89 -23.99 -75.05 -3.84
N LEU A 90 -22.75 -74.57 -4.05
CA LEU A 90 -22.38 -73.93 -5.31
C LEU A 90 -22.19 -75.01 -6.37
N THR A 91 -22.87 -74.87 -7.51
CA THR A 91 -22.78 -75.83 -8.61
C THR A 91 -22.92 -75.14 -9.98
N ASP A 92 -22.85 -75.91 -11.07
CA ASP A 92 -23.08 -75.47 -12.45
C ASP A 92 -24.51 -75.74 -12.93
N ASP A 93 -24.88 -75.19 -14.09
CA ASP A 93 -26.24 -75.33 -14.63
C ASP A 93 -26.63 -76.81 -14.89
N GLU A 94 -25.67 -77.65 -15.28
CA GLU A 94 -25.92 -79.06 -15.63
C GLU A 94 -26.26 -79.88 -14.38
N ASP A 95 -25.41 -79.83 -13.34
CA ASP A 95 -25.67 -80.52 -12.07
C ASP A 95 -26.87 -79.90 -11.32
N ALA A 96 -27.11 -78.60 -11.45
CA ALA A 96 -28.30 -77.97 -10.89
C ALA A 96 -29.60 -78.50 -11.54
N GLU A 97 -29.62 -78.66 -12.87
CA GLU A 97 -30.79 -79.17 -13.58
C GLU A 97 -31.03 -80.66 -13.28
N GLU A 98 -29.97 -81.47 -13.28
CA GLU A 98 -30.06 -82.89 -12.90
C GLU A 98 -30.45 -83.04 -11.43
N GLY A 99 -29.89 -82.20 -10.55
CA GLY A 99 -30.17 -82.19 -9.14
C GLY A 99 -31.62 -81.79 -8.82
N LEU A 100 -32.22 -80.89 -9.60
CA LEU A 100 -33.66 -80.61 -9.52
C LEU A 100 -34.50 -81.79 -9.99
N LYS A 101 -34.15 -82.45 -11.10
CA LYS A 101 -34.94 -83.59 -11.64
C LYS A 101 -34.91 -84.79 -10.69
N SER A 102 -33.74 -85.08 -10.14
CA SER A 102 -33.51 -86.20 -9.20
C SER A 102 -34.02 -85.94 -7.79
N GLY A 103 -34.30 -84.68 -7.44
CA GLY A 103 -34.68 -84.29 -6.07
C GLY A 103 -33.49 -84.11 -5.12
N LYS A 104 -32.25 -84.23 -5.62
CA LYS A 104 -31.01 -83.92 -4.88
C LYS A 104 -30.99 -82.46 -4.40
N TYR A 105 -31.54 -81.55 -5.19
CA TYR A 105 -31.74 -80.15 -4.80
C TYR A 105 -33.23 -79.84 -4.68
N ALA A 106 -33.64 -79.33 -3.52
CA ALA A 106 -34.99 -78.85 -3.30
C ALA A 106 -35.28 -77.56 -4.09
N ALA A 107 -34.26 -76.72 -4.27
CA ALA A 107 -34.32 -75.52 -5.08
C ALA A 107 -32.97 -75.18 -5.70
N VAL A 108 -33.01 -74.47 -6.82
CA VAL A 108 -31.85 -73.88 -7.49
C VAL A 108 -32.09 -72.39 -7.64
N VAL A 109 -31.09 -71.61 -7.26
CA VAL A 109 -31.01 -70.16 -7.49
C VAL A 109 -29.98 -69.90 -8.57
N THR A 110 -30.42 -69.49 -9.76
CA THR A 110 -29.53 -69.15 -10.88
C THR A 110 -29.35 -67.63 -10.96
N ILE A 111 -28.09 -67.19 -10.84
CA ILE A 111 -27.65 -65.81 -11.00
C ILE A 111 -27.22 -65.62 -12.47
N PRO A 112 -27.95 -64.83 -13.29
CA PRO A 112 -27.66 -64.68 -14.72
C PRO A 112 -26.37 -63.91 -15.01
N GLU A 113 -25.83 -64.06 -16.23
CA GLU A 113 -24.57 -63.45 -16.68
C GLU A 113 -24.51 -61.92 -16.55
N ASN A 114 -25.66 -61.24 -16.67
CA ASN A 114 -25.75 -59.78 -16.62
C ASN A 114 -26.18 -59.24 -15.24
N PHE A 115 -26.09 -60.06 -14.20
CA PHE A 115 -26.60 -59.73 -12.88
C PHE A 115 -25.87 -58.52 -12.27
N SER A 116 -24.54 -58.56 -12.16
CA SER A 116 -23.72 -57.46 -11.66
C SER A 116 -23.92 -56.20 -12.49
N LYS A 117 -23.90 -56.32 -13.83
CA LYS A 117 -24.15 -55.20 -14.73
C LYS A 117 -25.49 -54.50 -14.48
N ARG A 118 -26.55 -55.27 -14.24
CA ARG A 118 -27.88 -54.71 -13.92
C ARG A 118 -27.91 -54.14 -12.52
N ALA A 119 -27.36 -54.85 -11.54
CA ALA A 119 -27.34 -54.43 -10.14
C ALA A 119 -26.55 -53.13 -9.92
N THR A 120 -25.51 -52.87 -10.71
CA THR A 120 -24.70 -51.64 -10.64
C THR A 120 -25.13 -50.56 -11.63
N SER A 121 -26.23 -50.76 -12.38
CA SER A 121 -26.65 -49.82 -13.43
C SER A 121 -27.01 -48.42 -12.92
N THR A 122 -27.23 -48.26 -11.61
CA THR A 122 -27.39 -46.97 -10.94
C THR A 122 -26.11 -46.12 -10.90
N ALA A 123 -24.95 -46.74 -11.11
CA ALA A 123 -23.66 -46.06 -11.21
C ALA A 123 -23.32 -45.62 -12.66
N GLU A 124 -24.17 -45.91 -13.64
CA GLU A 124 -24.00 -45.44 -15.02
C GLU A 124 -24.36 -43.95 -15.16
N LYS A 125 -23.87 -43.29 -16.21
CA LYS A 125 -24.04 -41.83 -16.43
C LYS A 125 -25.51 -41.37 -16.60
N ASP A 126 -26.42 -42.29 -16.91
CA ASP A 126 -27.84 -42.00 -17.14
C ASP A 126 -28.70 -42.69 -16.07
N PRO A 127 -29.01 -41.99 -14.96
CA PRO A 127 -29.70 -42.60 -13.82
C PRO A 127 -31.11 -43.08 -14.18
N LEU A 128 -31.73 -42.55 -15.24
CA LEU A 128 -33.07 -42.95 -15.69
C LEU A 128 -33.09 -44.29 -16.44
N LYS A 129 -31.91 -44.82 -16.80
CA LYS A 129 -31.77 -46.14 -17.46
C LYS A 129 -31.44 -47.28 -16.49
N ALA A 130 -31.37 -47.00 -15.19
CA ALA A 130 -31.12 -48.02 -14.18
C ALA A 130 -32.12 -49.19 -14.28
N ARG A 131 -31.61 -50.41 -14.19
CA ARG A 131 -32.35 -51.66 -14.33
C ARG A 131 -32.28 -52.46 -13.04
N ARG A 132 -33.35 -53.19 -12.72
CA ARG A 132 -33.34 -54.14 -11.60
C ARG A 132 -32.56 -55.39 -11.99
N ALA A 133 -31.70 -55.89 -11.11
CA ALA A 133 -31.15 -57.24 -11.24
C ALA A 133 -32.24 -58.29 -10.96
N VAL A 134 -32.13 -59.45 -11.59
CA VAL A 134 -33.10 -60.56 -11.44
C VAL A 134 -32.32 -61.83 -11.19
N VAL A 135 -32.75 -62.62 -10.22
CA VAL A 135 -32.26 -63.97 -9.94
C VAL A 135 -33.42 -64.93 -10.23
N GLN A 136 -33.12 -66.09 -10.78
CA GLN A 136 -34.13 -67.10 -11.11
C GLN A 136 -34.15 -68.17 -10.03
N VAL A 137 -35.32 -68.49 -9.49
CA VAL A 137 -35.49 -69.56 -8.50
C VAL A 137 -36.36 -70.66 -9.10
N ARG A 138 -35.85 -71.89 -9.08
CA ARG A 138 -36.56 -73.09 -9.56
C ARG A 138 -36.61 -74.11 -8.42
N THR A 139 -37.71 -74.84 -8.28
CA THR A 139 -37.86 -75.88 -7.25
C THR A 139 -38.05 -77.25 -7.86
N SER A 140 -37.66 -78.29 -7.13
CA SER A 140 -37.84 -79.68 -7.54
C SER A 140 -39.22 -80.18 -7.15
N THR A 141 -39.93 -80.79 -8.10
CA THR A 141 -41.17 -81.53 -7.84
C THR A 141 -40.92 -82.94 -7.31
N SER A 142 -39.69 -83.44 -7.46
CA SER A 142 -39.28 -84.81 -7.10
C SER A 142 -38.77 -84.90 -5.66
N ALA A 143 -38.34 -83.79 -5.06
CA ALA A 143 -37.85 -83.70 -3.68
C ALA A 143 -38.97 -83.72 -2.60
N GLY A 144 -40.22 -84.04 -2.95
CA GLY A 144 -41.36 -84.07 -2.01
C GLY A 144 -41.87 -82.70 -1.56
N VAL A 145 -41.25 -81.61 -1.98
CA VAL A 145 -41.67 -80.24 -1.66
C VAL A 145 -42.53 -79.67 -2.79
N VAL A 146 -43.83 -79.96 -2.74
CA VAL A 146 -44.83 -79.33 -3.62
C VAL A 146 -45.39 -78.05 -3.00
N ASP A 147 -44.67 -77.42 -2.06
CA ASP A 147 -45.17 -76.27 -1.32
C ASP A 147 -44.67 -74.95 -1.95
N PRO A 148 -45.56 -74.15 -2.58
CA PRO A 148 -45.24 -72.80 -3.03
C PRO A 148 -44.65 -71.91 -1.93
N SER A 149 -44.88 -72.24 -0.66
CA SER A 149 -44.31 -71.53 0.49
C SER A 149 -42.77 -71.62 0.54
N LEU A 150 -42.17 -72.74 0.13
CA LEU A 150 -40.72 -72.94 0.16
C LEU A 150 -40.02 -72.13 -0.93
N ALA A 151 -40.55 -72.16 -2.15
CA ALA A 151 -40.03 -71.36 -3.26
C ALA A 151 -40.10 -69.86 -2.94
N GLN A 152 -41.19 -69.43 -2.32
CA GLN A 152 -41.36 -68.06 -1.85
C GLN A 152 -40.41 -67.71 -0.71
N MET A 153 -40.15 -68.63 0.23
CA MET A 153 -39.18 -68.44 1.31
C MET A 153 -37.77 -68.24 0.74
N ILE A 154 -37.33 -69.11 -0.17
CA ILE A 154 -36.00 -69.02 -0.81
C ILE A 154 -35.88 -67.72 -1.62
N ALA A 155 -36.88 -67.41 -2.45
CA ALA A 155 -36.88 -66.18 -3.23
C ALA A 155 -36.84 -64.93 -2.32
N ARG A 156 -37.58 -64.94 -1.20
CA ARG A 156 -37.56 -63.84 -0.23
C ARG A 156 -36.20 -63.73 0.47
N THR A 157 -35.60 -64.84 0.91
CA THR A 157 -34.28 -64.84 1.55
C THR A 157 -33.20 -64.35 0.60
N THR A 158 -33.17 -64.85 -0.65
CA THR A 158 -32.22 -64.38 -1.67
C THR A 158 -32.43 -62.90 -1.99
N GLN A 159 -33.68 -62.46 -2.13
CA GLN A 159 -33.99 -61.05 -2.39
C GLN A 159 -33.62 -60.16 -1.20
N GLN A 160 -33.83 -60.60 0.04
CA GLN A 160 -33.43 -59.88 1.25
C GLN A 160 -31.91 -59.75 1.35
N THR A 161 -31.15 -60.83 1.14
CA THR A 161 -29.69 -60.80 1.13
C THR A 161 -29.16 -59.85 0.07
N LEU A 162 -29.69 -59.93 -1.16
CA LEU A 162 -29.29 -59.05 -2.24
C LEU A 162 -29.63 -57.57 -1.95
N ASN A 163 -30.85 -57.29 -1.53
CA ASN A 163 -31.27 -55.92 -1.21
C ASN A 163 -30.42 -55.32 -0.08
N ARG A 164 -30.12 -56.11 0.95
CA ARG A 164 -29.25 -55.69 2.07
C ARG A 164 -27.87 -55.32 1.55
N GLN A 165 -27.23 -56.20 0.78
CA GLN A 165 -25.89 -55.98 0.25
C GLN A 165 -25.82 -54.74 -0.67
N VAL A 166 -26.83 -54.51 -1.51
CA VAL A 166 -26.89 -53.31 -2.36
C VAL A 166 -27.03 -52.05 -1.52
N VAL A 167 -27.88 -52.05 -0.49
CA VAL A 167 -28.06 -50.91 0.42
C VAL A 167 -26.78 -50.65 1.22
N GLU A 168 -26.15 -51.69 1.78
CA GLU A 168 -24.88 -51.59 2.52
C GLU A 168 -23.79 -50.97 1.65
N THR A 169 -23.59 -51.47 0.43
CA THR A 169 -22.60 -50.95 -0.53
C THR A 169 -22.90 -49.50 -0.93
N TYR A 170 -24.17 -49.15 -1.15
CA TYR A 170 -24.55 -47.78 -1.51
C TYR A 170 -24.30 -46.80 -0.36
N LEU A 171 -24.70 -47.17 0.86
CA LEU A 171 -24.49 -46.34 2.05
C LEU A 171 -23.01 -46.20 2.40
N ASP A 172 -22.21 -47.26 2.28
CA ASP A 172 -20.76 -47.18 2.50
C ASP A 172 -20.11 -46.18 1.53
N ASN A 173 -20.48 -46.22 0.24
CA ASN A 173 -20.01 -45.26 -0.75
C ASN A 173 -20.44 -43.81 -0.44
N ILE A 174 -21.66 -43.61 0.07
CA ILE A 174 -22.12 -42.28 0.51
C ILE A 174 -21.28 -41.78 1.69
N TYR A 175 -21.08 -42.61 2.71
CA TYR A 175 -20.32 -42.24 3.90
C TYR A 175 -18.83 -42.00 3.60
N VAL A 176 -18.24 -42.78 2.69
CA VAL A 176 -16.90 -42.52 2.15
C VAL A 176 -16.89 -41.22 1.35
N GLY A 177 -17.92 -40.95 0.56
CA GLY A 177 -18.11 -39.69 -0.17
C GLY A 177 -18.13 -38.47 0.75
N PHE A 178 -18.91 -38.50 1.84
CA PHE A 178 -18.93 -37.44 2.85
C PHE A 178 -17.58 -37.26 3.54
N SER A 179 -16.95 -38.36 3.95
CA SER A 179 -15.62 -38.31 4.60
C SER A 179 -14.55 -37.74 3.65
N THR A 180 -14.63 -38.08 2.36
CA THR A 180 -13.75 -37.53 1.32
C THR A 180 -14.02 -36.04 1.11
N MET A 181 -15.28 -35.63 1.02
CA MET A 181 -15.68 -34.23 0.88
C MET A 181 -15.23 -33.40 2.08
N HIS A 182 -15.38 -33.90 3.31
CA HIS A 182 -14.87 -33.27 4.51
C HIS A 182 -13.36 -33.05 4.44
N LYS A 183 -12.60 -34.07 4.01
CA LYS A 183 -11.14 -33.98 3.84
C LYS A 183 -10.72 -32.95 2.79
N GLU A 184 -11.36 -32.97 1.61
CA GLU A 184 -11.06 -31.99 0.56
C GLU A 184 -11.48 -30.57 0.97
N MET A 185 -12.62 -30.41 1.66
CA MET A 185 -13.00 -29.13 2.25
C MET A 185 -11.98 -28.66 3.29
N GLY A 186 -11.39 -29.58 4.06
CA GLY A 186 -10.28 -29.29 4.97
C GLY A 186 -9.08 -28.63 4.28
N LYS A 187 -8.73 -29.06 3.07
CA LYS A 187 -7.67 -28.40 2.28
C LYS A 187 -8.07 -27.01 1.81
N VAL A 188 -9.35 -26.81 1.45
CA VAL A 188 -9.88 -25.50 1.07
C VAL A 188 -9.86 -24.53 2.26
N VAL A 189 -10.21 -25.01 3.46
CA VAL A 189 -10.09 -24.25 4.72
C VAL A 189 -8.66 -23.85 4.99
N GLU A 190 -7.69 -24.76 4.83
CA GLU A 190 -6.27 -24.45 5.01
C GLU A 190 -5.80 -23.38 4.00
N GLY A 191 -6.22 -23.48 2.74
CA GLY A 191 -5.95 -22.47 1.73
C GLY A 191 -6.52 -21.10 2.07
N ALA A 192 -7.77 -21.05 2.57
CA ALA A 192 -8.40 -19.81 3.01
C ALA A 192 -7.74 -19.23 4.27
N SER A 193 -7.27 -20.08 5.19
CA SER A 193 -6.50 -19.65 6.37
C SER A 193 -5.18 -19.00 5.95
N LYS A 194 -4.43 -19.61 5.02
CA LYS A 194 -3.19 -19.02 4.50
C LYS A 194 -3.42 -17.67 3.82
N LEU A 195 -4.55 -17.52 3.11
CA LEU A 195 -4.95 -16.23 2.55
C LEU A 195 -5.25 -15.19 3.65
N ALA A 196 -5.97 -15.58 4.70
CA ALA A 196 -6.24 -14.73 5.86
C ALA A 196 -4.93 -14.32 6.56
N ASP A 197 -4.00 -15.24 6.76
CA ASP A 197 -2.70 -14.94 7.37
C ASP A 197 -1.88 -13.97 6.51
N GLY A 198 -1.77 -14.24 5.20
CA GLY A 198 -1.04 -13.37 4.28
C GLY A 198 -1.64 -11.97 4.13
N THR A 199 -2.96 -11.85 4.19
CA THR A 199 -3.63 -10.53 4.20
C THR A 199 -3.45 -9.83 5.55
N GLY A 200 -3.41 -10.57 6.65
CA GLY A 200 -3.03 -10.06 7.97
C GLY A 200 -1.61 -9.50 8.02
N GLU A 201 -0.65 -10.12 7.32
CA GLU A 201 0.73 -9.60 7.17
C GLU A 201 0.81 -8.37 6.25
N LEU A 202 -0.05 -8.30 5.23
CA LEU A 202 -0.11 -7.16 4.30
C LEU A 202 -0.59 -5.87 4.98
N VAL A 203 -1.51 -5.98 5.95
CA VAL A 203 -2.09 -4.84 6.67
C VAL A 203 -1.01 -3.94 7.31
N PRO A 204 -0.10 -4.44 8.17
CA PRO A 204 1.00 -3.64 8.73
C PRO A 204 1.87 -2.96 7.66
N GLY A 205 2.18 -3.66 6.57
CA GLY A 205 2.98 -3.11 5.46
C GLY A 205 2.29 -1.92 4.79
N SER A 206 0.99 -2.06 4.52
CA SER A 206 0.18 -0.99 3.92
C SER A 206 -0.02 0.21 4.85
N ARG A 207 -0.16 0.00 6.16
CA ARG A 207 -0.19 1.08 7.15
C ARG A 207 1.13 1.84 7.19
N LYS A 208 2.26 1.13 7.22
CA LYS A 208 3.58 1.75 7.18
C LYS A 208 3.79 2.58 5.91
N LEU A 209 3.30 2.12 4.77
CA LEU A 209 3.30 2.90 3.54
C LEU A 209 2.45 4.17 3.66
N ALA A 210 1.22 4.06 4.19
CA ALA A 210 0.35 5.21 4.42
C ALA A 210 0.95 6.26 5.37
N ASP A 211 1.58 5.80 6.46
CA ASP A 211 2.26 6.67 7.41
C ASP A 211 3.48 7.35 6.77
N GLY A 212 4.32 6.59 6.06
CA GLY A 212 5.49 7.13 5.36
C GLY A 212 5.12 8.12 4.25
N SER A 213 4.06 7.85 3.49
CA SER A 213 3.55 8.80 2.50
C SER A 213 2.98 10.06 3.15
N SER A 214 2.34 9.96 4.32
CA SER A 214 1.88 11.12 5.08
C SER A 214 3.05 11.98 5.56
N GLN A 215 4.08 11.36 6.13
CA GLN A 215 5.30 12.05 6.56
C GLN A 215 6.01 12.75 5.40
N LEU A 216 6.06 12.10 4.23
CA LEU A 216 6.61 12.71 3.01
C LEU A 216 5.79 13.94 2.58
N ALA A 217 4.47 13.85 2.60
CA ALA A 217 3.59 14.97 2.28
C ALA A 217 3.81 16.15 3.25
N ASP A 218 3.93 15.89 4.55
CA ASP A 218 4.20 16.92 5.56
C ASP A 218 5.57 17.58 5.34
N ALA A 219 6.62 16.80 5.06
CA ALA A 219 7.96 17.31 4.78
C ALA A 219 8.01 18.18 3.51
N ILE A 220 7.25 17.79 2.47
CA ILE A 220 7.15 18.57 1.23
C ILE A 220 6.34 19.84 1.45
N ALA A 221 5.32 19.83 2.31
CA ALA A 221 4.61 21.05 2.70
C ALA A 221 5.56 22.05 3.38
N GLN A 222 6.43 21.58 4.28
CA GLN A 222 7.46 22.42 4.90
C GLN A 222 8.46 22.97 3.87
N LEU A 223 8.85 22.16 2.89
CA LEU A 223 9.69 22.62 1.79
C LEU A 223 9.00 23.70 0.96
N ALA A 224 7.71 23.54 0.67
CA ALA A 224 6.92 24.53 -0.07
C ALA A 224 6.82 25.86 0.70
N ASP A 225 6.59 25.80 2.02
CA ASP A 225 6.58 26.98 2.88
C ASP A 225 7.96 27.68 2.89
N GLY A 226 9.04 26.92 3.02
CA GLY A 226 10.40 27.47 2.97
C GLY A 226 10.74 28.10 1.61
N ALA A 227 10.31 27.48 0.51
CA ALA A 227 10.49 28.03 -0.82
C ALA A 227 9.67 29.31 -1.05
N ALA A 228 8.45 29.38 -0.50
CA ALA A 228 7.65 30.60 -0.52
C ALA A 228 8.31 31.74 0.27
N GLN A 229 8.86 31.45 1.46
CA GLN A 229 9.61 32.43 2.24
C GLN A 229 10.86 32.93 1.51
N LEU A 230 11.57 32.04 0.80
CA LEU A 230 12.70 32.42 -0.04
C LEU A 230 12.26 33.36 -1.16
N ALA A 231 11.17 33.04 -1.86
CA ALA A 231 10.61 33.88 -2.93
C ALA A 231 10.17 35.26 -2.41
N ASP A 232 9.55 35.33 -1.24
CA ASP A 232 9.20 36.62 -0.61
C ASP A 232 10.46 37.43 -0.23
N GLY A 233 11.49 36.74 0.26
CA GLY A 233 12.77 37.36 0.61
C GLY A 233 13.51 37.92 -0.60
N THR A 234 13.55 37.16 -1.71
CA THR A 234 14.15 37.61 -2.97
C THR A 234 13.34 38.74 -3.60
N GLY A 235 12.01 38.73 -3.47
CA GLY A 235 11.15 39.82 -3.95
C GLY A 235 11.47 41.14 -3.25
N LYS A 236 11.60 41.12 -1.91
CA LYS A 236 12.02 42.30 -1.14
C LYS A 236 13.43 42.78 -1.51
N LEU A 237 14.34 41.85 -1.76
CA LEU A 237 15.70 42.18 -2.20
C LEU A 237 15.69 42.80 -3.61
N ALA A 238 14.84 42.30 -4.52
CA ALA A 238 14.65 42.82 -5.86
C ALA A 238 14.09 44.25 -5.83
N ASP A 239 13.08 44.50 -5.00
CA ASP A 239 12.53 45.84 -4.80
C ASP A 239 13.60 46.83 -4.29
N GLY A 240 14.38 46.42 -3.28
CA GLY A 240 15.47 47.24 -2.73
C GLY A 240 16.58 47.52 -3.74
N SER A 241 16.95 46.53 -4.55
CA SER A 241 17.95 46.69 -5.61
C SER A 241 17.46 47.64 -6.71
N SER A 242 16.19 47.53 -7.11
CA SER A 242 15.58 48.41 -8.09
C SER A 242 15.55 49.86 -7.60
N GLN A 243 15.21 50.07 -6.32
CA GLN A 243 15.28 51.40 -5.68
C GLN A 243 16.71 51.97 -5.68
N LEU A 244 17.71 51.16 -5.35
CA LEU A 244 19.12 51.58 -5.38
C LEU A 244 19.57 51.94 -6.80
N ALA A 245 19.26 51.09 -7.80
CA ALA A 245 19.59 51.33 -9.19
C ALA A 245 18.90 52.60 -9.74
N GLY A 246 17.62 52.81 -9.37
CA GLY A 246 16.88 54.03 -9.71
C GLY A 246 17.49 55.28 -9.07
N GLY A 247 17.84 55.22 -7.78
CA GLY A 247 18.49 56.31 -7.06
C GLY A 247 19.85 56.69 -7.64
N LEU A 248 20.69 55.71 -7.98
CA LEU A 248 22.00 55.95 -8.59
C LEU A 248 21.87 56.45 -10.03
N THR A 249 20.90 55.97 -10.81
CA THR A 249 20.62 56.52 -12.15
C THR A 249 20.15 57.98 -12.06
N LYS A 250 19.38 58.33 -11.03
CA LYS A 250 19.01 59.73 -10.77
C LYS A 250 20.25 60.56 -10.40
N ALA A 251 21.10 60.08 -9.50
CA ALA A 251 22.35 60.77 -9.14
C ALA A 251 23.29 60.96 -10.34
N GLU A 252 23.42 59.94 -11.20
CA GLU A 252 24.15 59.99 -12.47
C GLU A 252 23.63 61.14 -13.34
N LYS A 253 22.30 61.24 -13.51
CA LYS A 253 21.66 62.31 -14.28
C LYS A 253 21.85 63.70 -13.67
N ASP A 254 21.64 63.81 -12.35
CA ASP A 254 21.68 65.10 -11.64
C ASP A 254 23.11 65.66 -11.57
N THR A 255 24.12 64.79 -11.56
CA THR A 255 25.54 65.20 -11.49
C THR A 255 26.21 65.35 -12.86
N ALA A 256 25.58 64.91 -13.96
CA ALA A 256 26.15 64.94 -15.31
C ALA A 256 26.63 66.33 -15.76
N GLN A 257 26.00 67.41 -15.29
CA GLN A 257 26.36 68.77 -15.65
C GLN A 257 27.45 69.40 -14.76
N LEU A 258 27.74 68.80 -13.59
CA LEU A 258 28.68 69.38 -12.64
C LEU A 258 30.08 69.62 -13.23
N PRO A 259 30.69 68.71 -14.02
CA PRO A 259 32.00 68.95 -14.61
C PRO A 259 32.05 70.17 -15.51
N LYS A 260 30.94 70.49 -16.20
CA LYS A 260 30.82 71.69 -17.02
C LYS A 260 30.69 72.94 -16.16
N LEU A 261 29.81 72.91 -15.16
CA LEU A 261 29.58 74.04 -14.26
C LEU A 261 30.82 74.38 -13.43
N THR A 262 31.55 73.39 -12.93
CA THR A 262 32.79 73.60 -12.17
C THR A 262 33.92 74.14 -13.04
N ARG A 263 34.00 73.73 -14.32
CA ARG A 263 34.95 74.34 -15.28
C ARG A 263 34.62 75.80 -15.55
N GLN A 264 33.34 76.13 -15.77
CA GLN A 264 32.91 77.53 -15.93
C GLN A 264 33.27 78.38 -14.70
N LEU A 265 33.12 77.83 -13.50
CA LEU A 265 33.53 78.48 -12.26
C LEU A 265 35.06 78.66 -12.16
N ALA A 266 35.84 77.67 -12.57
CA ALA A 266 37.30 77.75 -12.63
C ALA A 266 37.77 78.81 -13.64
N ASP A 267 37.18 78.84 -14.83
CA ASP A 267 37.47 79.82 -15.87
C ASP A 267 37.16 81.25 -15.39
N GLY A 268 36.01 81.45 -14.74
CA GLY A 268 35.64 82.75 -14.16
C GLY A 268 36.60 83.19 -13.04
N ALA A 269 36.99 82.27 -12.15
CA ALA A 269 37.97 82.57 -11.10
C ALA A 269 39.35 82.91 -11.67
N LYS A 270 39.77 82.22 -12.75
CA LYS A 270 41.00 82.53 -13.49
C LYS A 270 40.95 83.93 -14.09
N GLN A 271 39.85 84.31 -14.72
CA GLN A 271 39.66 85.67 -15.26
C GLN A 271 39.80 86.76 -14.18
N VAL A 272 39.22 86.54 -12.99
CA VAL A 272 39.38 87.46 -11.85
C VAL A 272 40.82 87.50 -11.35
N ALA A 273 41.49 86.35 -11.27
CA ALA A 273 42.90 86.29 -10.87
C ALA A 273 43.81 87.04 -11.85
N ASP A 274 43.62 86.81 -13.16
CA ASP A 274 44.35 87.49 -14.23
C ASP A 274 44.12 89.00 -14.19
N GLY A 275 42.87 89.45 -13.97
CA GLY A 275 42.54 90.86 -13.82
C GLY A 275 43.18 91.51 -12.58
N ASN A 276 43.19 90.82 -11.44
CA ASN A 276 43.85 91.31 -10.23
C ASN A 276 45.37 91.34 -10.37
N GLU A 277 45.96 90.42 -11.12
CA GLU A 277 47.38 90.44 -11.43
C GLU A 277 47.74 91.58 -12.38
N GLN A 278 46.92 91.86 -13.39
CA GLN A 278 47.08 93.06 -14.23
C GLN A 278 46.98 94.34 -13.40
N LEU A 279 46.01 94.43 -12.49
CA LEU A 279 45.86 95.55 -11.56
C LEU A 279 47.11 95.71 -10.67
N ALA A 280 47.61 94.61 -10.10
CA ALA A 280 48.84 94.63 -9.31
C ALA A 280 50.06 95.03 -10.14
N GLY A 281 50.18 94.53 -11.37
CA GLY A 281 51.23 94.88 -12.31
C GLY A 281 51.27 96.37 -12.64
N ASN A 282 50.13 97.06 -12.61
CA ASN A 282 50.03 98.50 -12.83
C ASN A 282 50.21 99.33 -11.54
N LEU A 283 49.56 98.93 -10.44
CA LEU A 283 49.51 99.71 -9.20
C LEU A 283 50.75 99.54 -8.31
N VAL A 284 51.37 98.35 -8.27
CA VAL A 284 52.56 98.12 -7.44
C VAL A 284 53.73 98.99 -7.90
N PRO A 285 54.07 99.09 -9.21
CA PRO A 285 55.11 100.01 -9.66
C PRO A 285 54.78 101.47 -9.39
N LEU A 286 53.51 101.88 -9.54
CA LEU A 286 53.08 103.25 -9.23
C LEU A 286 53.23 103.56 -7.74
N ALA A 287 52.78 102.67 -6.86
CA ALA A 287 52.94 102.81 -5.42
C ALA A 287 54.43 102.87 -5.03
N ASN A 288 55.28 102.02 -5.62
CA ASN A 288 56.73 102.08 -5.41
C ASN A 288 57.34 103.41 -5.88
N ARG A 289 56.87 103.98 -7.00
CA ARG A 289 57.32 105.32 -7.44
C ARG A 289 56.91 106.41 -6.46
N ILE A 290 55.70 106.36 -5.92
CA ILE A 290 55.22 107.30 -4.89
C ILE A 290 56.05 107.16 -3.62
N ILE A 291 56.26 105.93 -3.13
CA ILE A 291 57.11 105.63 -1.97
C ILE A 291 58.50 106.24 -2.18
N ASN A 292 59.17 105.93 -3.30
CA ASN A 292 60.51 106.44 -3.58
C ASN A 292 60.56 107.97 -3.70
N ALA A 293 59.55 108.59 -4.32
CA ALA A 293 59.47 110.04 -4.45
C ALA A 293 59.24 110.71 -3.09
N VAL A 294 58.40 110.13 -2.24
CA VAL A 294 58.15 110.59 -0.88
C VAL A 294 59.41 110.42 -0.02
N ASP A 295 60.09 109.29 -0.09
CA ASP A 295 61.34 109.03 0.64
C ASP A 295 62.45 110.02 0.26
N ALA A 296 62.50 110.44 -1.00
CA ALA A 296 63.47 111.42 -1.49
C ALA A 296 63.20 112.86 -1.03
N LEU A 297 61.99 113.17 -0.54
CA LEU A 297 61.69 114.50 0.01
C LEU A 297 62.42 114.67 1.35
N PRO A 298 63.21 115.74 1.54
CA PRO A 298 63.78 116.04 2.86
C PRO A 298 62.65 116.29 3.87
N SER A 299 62.89 116.03 5.15
CA SER A 299 61.95 116.43 6.21
C SER A 299 61.76 117.94 6.15
N ALA A 300 60.51 118.39 6.23
CA ALA A 300 60.19 119.80 6.30
C ALA A 300 60.75 120.42 7.59
N GLU A 301 60.84 119.65 8.69
CA GLU A 301 61.53 120.06 9.91
C GLU A 301 63.05 120.23 9.68
N ASP A 302 63.69 119.31 8.97
CA ASP A 302 65.12 119.43 8.63
C ASP A 302 65.39 120.61 7.69
N ALA A 303 64.50 120.86 6.73
CA ALA A 303 64.56 122.02 5.85
C ALA A 303 64.33 123.33 6.61
N ALA A 304 63.36 123.35 7.55
CA ALA A 304 63.09 124.49 8.43
C ALA A 304 64.29 124.80 9.34
N LYS A 305 64.93 123.77 9.92
CA LYS A 305 66.15 123.92 10.73
C LYS A 305 67.30 124.54 9.92
N LYS A 306 67.57 124.03 8.71
CA LYS A 306 68.61 124.60 7.84
C LYS A 306 68.31 126.04 7.42
N LEU A 307 67.04 126.37 7.18
CA LEU A 307 66.62 127.73 6.87
C LEU A 307 66.77 128.65 8.10
N GLN A 308 66.46 128.15 9.30
CA GLN A 308 66.68 128.87 10.56
C GLN A 308 68.18 129.13 10.81
N GLU A 309 69.04 128.14 10.58
CA GLU A 309 70.50 128.30 10.64
C GLU A 309 71.03 129.34 9.63
N LEU A 310 70.37 129.52 8.47
CA LEU A 310 70.69 130.58 7.51
C LEU A 310 70.20 131.95 8.00
N VAL A 311 68.99 132.02 8.59
CA VAL A 311 68.43 133.23 9.22
C VAL A 311 69.32 133.71 10.37
N ASP A 312 69.85 132.80 11.19
CA ASP A 312 70.72 133.12 12.32
C ASP A 312 72.10 133.66 11.86
N ARG A 313 72.48 133.42 10.60
CA ARG A 313 73.68 133.96 9.95
C ARG A 313 73.43 135.25 9.17
N CYS A 314 72.20 135.76 9.14
CA CYS A 314 71.84 136.98 8.39
C CYS A 314 72.37 138.22 9.13
N PRO A 315 73.26 139.03 8.52
CA PRO A 315 73.84 140.19 9.18
C PRO A 315 72.81 141.30 9.37
N SER A 316 72.85 141.99 10.51
CA SER A 316 72.14 143.26 10.73
C SER A 316 72.88 144.40 10.00
N SER A 317 72.91 144.37 8.67
CA SER A 317 73.45 145.48 7.86
C SER A 317 72.34 146.39 7.33
N GLU A 318 72.60 147.70 7.31
CA GLU A 318 71.68 148.73 6.81
C GLU A 318 71.44 148.67 5.28
N GLU A 319 72.15 147.81 4.53
CA GLU A 319 72.14 147.79 3.06
C GLU A 319 71.02 146.91 2.43
N LEU A 320 70.32 146.09 3.22
CA LEU A 320 69.20 145.24 2.76
C LEU A 320 67.99 145.32 3.72
N PRO A 321 67.30 146.46 3.82
CA PRO A 321 66.15 146.59 4.71
C PRO A 321 64.99 145.68 4.25
N GLY A 322 64.60 144.74 5.11
CA GLY A 322 63.41 143.88 4.96
C GLY A 322 63.69 142.42 4.56
N PHE A 323 64.80 142.12 3.90
CA PHE A 323 65.07 140.76 3.40
C PHE A 323 65.24 139.72 4.52
N CYS A 324 66.06 140.01 5.55
CA CYS A 324 66.25 139.07 6.67
C CYS A 324 64.99 138.89 7.52
N ASP A 325 64.11 139.91 7.61
CA ASP A 325 62.85 139.81 8.34
C ASP A 325 61.80 139.01 7.56
N GLU A 326 61.72 139.18 6.24
CA GLU A 326 60.91 138.33 5.36
C GLU A 326 61.40 136.88 5.37
N LEU A 327 62.71 136.66 5.35
CA LEU A 327 63.32 135.33 5.44
C LEU A 327 63.02 134.67 6.80
N ARG A 328 63.10 135.43 7.90
CA ARG A 328 62.74 134.98 9.25
C ARG A 328 61.25 134.66 9.36
N ALA A 329 60.37 135.49 8.78
CA ALA A 329 58.94 135.21 8.73
C ALA A 329 58.62 133.95 7.90
N ALA A 330 59.31 133.74 6.78
CA ALA A 330 59.19 132.54 5.96
C ALA A 330 59.70 131.28 6.70
N ALA A 331 60.83 131.38 7.40
CA ALA A 331 61.39 130.28 8.21
C ALA A 331 60.46 129.89 9.37
N ASN A 332 59.91 130.87 10.09
CA ASN A 332 58.97 130.63 11.18
C ASN A 332 57.65 130.01 10.67
N ARG A 333 57.14 130.43 9.51
CA ARG A 333 55.96 129.83 8.88
C ARG A 333 56.23 128.39 8.44
N LEU A 334 57.38 128.14 7.82
CA LEU A 334 57.79 126.79 7.44
C LEU A 334 57.94 125.90 8.68
N ALA A 335 58.58 126.39 9.75
CA ALA A 335 58.71 125.66 11.00
C ALA A 335 57.35 125.35 11.67
N ALA A 336 56.39 126.29 11.63
CA ALA A 336 55.06 126.09 12.19
C ALA A 336 54.22 125.04 11.43
N GLU A 337 54.42 124.92 10.11
CA GLU A 337 53.69 123.96 9.26
C GLU A 337 54.51 122.68 8.97
N ALA A 338 55.81 122.65 9.26
CA ALA A 338 56.73 121.55 8.96
C ALA A 338 56.25 120.21 9.50
N GLY A 339 55.84 120.17 10.76
CA GLY A 339 55.32 118.93 11.38
C GLY A 339 54.05 118.40 10.69
N LYS A 340 53.19 119.29 10.15
CA LYS A 340 52.00 118.87 9.38
C LYS A 340 52.39 118.34 8.00
N ILE A 341 53.40 118.93 7.36
CA ILE A 341 53.93 118.46 6.07
C ILE A 341 54.58 117.09 6.23
N ASP A 342 55.39 116.88 7.27
CA ASP A 342 56.00 115.58 7.56
C ASP A 342 54.96 114.53 7.99
N ALA A 343 53.91 114.92 8.72
CA ALA A 343 52.78 114.04 8.99
C ALA A 343 52.03 113.63 7.71
N ALA A 344 51.77 114.58 6.81
CA ALA A 344 51.14 114.31 5.51
C ALA A 344 52.02 113.40 4.64
N LYS A 345 53.34 113.66 4.61
CA LYS A 345 54.36 112.84 3.96
C LYS A 345 54.27 111.38 4.44
N ASN A 346 54.32 111.19 5.76
CA ASN A 346 54.25 109.85 6.38
C ASN A 346 52.91 109.15 6.11
N SER A 347 51.81 109.90 6.10
CA SER A 347 50.49 109.37 5.75
C SER A 347 50.42 108.89 4.29
N VAL A 348 50.98 109.67 3.36
CA VAL A 348 51.03 109.28 1.93
C VAL A 348 51.94 108.07 1.74
N HIS A 349 53.10 108.04 2.38
CA HIS A 349 54.00 106.89 2.35
C HIS A 349 53.29 105.63 2.87
N SER A 350 52.69 105.70 4.06
CA SER A 350 51.97 104.57 4.65
C SER A 350 50.82 104.09 3.77
N ALA A 351 50.02 105.01 3.22
CA ALA A 351 48.93 104.66 2.31
C ALA A 351 49.43 103.99 1.02
N ALA A 352 50.57 104.43 0.46
CA ALA A 352 51.17 103.83 -0.71
C ALA A 352 51.68 102.40 -0.42
N VAL A 353 52.35 102.19 0.72
CA VAL A 353 52.78 100.85 1.18
C VAL A 353 51.58 99.93 1.39
N GLN A 354 50.56 100.39 2.11
CA GLN A 354 49.34 99.61 2.35
C GLN A 354 48.63 99.25 1.06
N THR A 355 48.52 100.19 0.10
CA THR A 355 47.90 99.94 -1.21
C THR A 355 48.68 98.90 -2.01
N ARG A 356 50.01 99.04 -2.07
CA ARG A 356 50.89 98.06 -2.73
C ARG A 356 50.69 96.66 -2.17
N ASP A 357 50.73 96.53 -0.85
CA ASP A 357 50.66 95.24 -0.18
C ASP A 357 49.26 94.62 -0.28
N ALA A 358 48.21 95.43 -0.14
CA ALA A 358 46.82 95.00 -0.30
C ALA A 358 46.54 94.48 -1.71
N VAL A 359 46.99 95.21 -2.75
CA VAL A 359 46.79 94.78 -4.15
C VAL A 359 47.62 93.54 -4.48
N SER A 360 48.85 93.43 -3.96
CA SER A 360 49.66 92.22 -4.12
C SER A 360 49.03 91.01 -3.43
N ALA A 361 48.51 91.19 -2.21
CA ALA A 361 47.80 90.16 -1.47
C ALA A 361 46.51 89.73 -2.19
N LEU A 362 45.75 90.69 -2.74
CA LEU A 362 44.54 90.42 -3.53
C LEU A 362 44.84 89.58 -4.77
N ALA A 363 45.89 89.92 -5.54
CA ALA A 363 46.30 89.13 -6.70
C ALA A 363 46.71 87.71 -6.33
N LYS A 364 47.51 87.54 -5.26
CA LYS A 364 47.90 86.22 -4.74
C LYS A 364 46.70 85.41 -4.26
N GLY A 365 45.77 86.05 -3.53
CA GLY A 365 44.55 85.43 -3.04
C GLY A 365 43.65 84.95 -4.17
N ALA A 366 43.44 85.79 -5.19
CA ALA A 366 42.64 85.43 -6.36
C ALA A 366 43.25 84.27 -7.15
N ARG A 367 44.58 84.24 -7.33
CA ARG A 367 45.26 83.08 -7.93
C ARG A 367 45.06 81.79 -7.15
N LYS A 368 45.10 81.82 -5.81
CA LYS A 368 44.82 80.64 -4.98
C LYS A 368 43.39 80.13 -5.18
N VAL A 369 42.41 81.04 -5.27
CA VAL A 369 41.00 80.67 -5.55
C VAL A 369 40.88 80.05 -6.94
N ALA A 370 41.51 80.62 -7.96
CA ALA A 370 41.51 80.07 -9.31
C ALA A 370 42.08 78.64 -9.35
N GLN A 371 43.24 78.41 -8.72
CA GLN A 371 43.86 77.09 -8.61
C GLN A 371 42.98 76.08 -7.85
N GLY A 372 42.35 76.51 -6.75
CA GLY A 372 41.42 75.66 -6.01
C GLY A 372 40.19 75.25 -6.83
N ASN A 373 39.65 76.18 -7.63
CA ASN A 373 38.53 75.89 -8.52
C ASN A 373 38.91 74.98 -9.69
N GLU A 374 40.13 75.12 -10.22
CA GLU A 374 40.68 74.21 -11.25
C GLU A 374 40.79 72.78 -10.70
N GLN A 375 41.36 72.62 -9.49
CA GLN A 375 41.43 71.33 -8.81
C GLN A 375 40.05 70.73 -8.52
N LEU A 376 39.07 71.57 -8.13
CA LEU A 376 37.69 71.12 -7.94
C LEU A 376 37.07 70.62 -9.25
N ALA A 377 37.31 71.33 -10.36
CA ALA A 377 36.79 70.95 -11.67
C ALA A 377 37.36 69.61 -12.17
N ASP A 378 38.65 69.37 -11.94
CA ASP A 378 39.30 68.09 -12.29
C ASP A 378 38.75 66.92 -11.47
N ASN A 379 38.59 67.13 -10.16
CA ASN A 379 38.05 66.10 -9.25
C ASN A 379 36.57 65.81 -9.52
N MET A 380 35.80 66.80 -9.97
CA MET A 380 34.38 66.62 -10.29
C MET A 380 34.17 65.61 -11.44
N GLY A 381 35.07 65.60 -12.42
CA GLY A 381 35.02 64.62 -13.50
C GLY A 381 35.21 63.18 -13.01
N THR A 382 36.02 62.97 -11.96
CA THR A 382 36.21 61.65 -11.33
C THR A 382 34.99 61.24 -10.53
N LEU A 383 34.37 62.17 -9.79
CA LEU A 383 33.15 61.88 -9.04
C LEU A 383 32.00 61.44 -9.96
N VAL A 384 31.75 62.15 -11.05
CA VAL A 384 30.67 61.80 -12.00
C VAL A 384 30.91 60.42 -12.64
N ARG A 385 32.16 60.10 -13.00
CA ARG A 385 32.51 58.76 -13.48
C ARG A 385 32.24 57.68 -12.43
N GLY A 386 32.64 57.90 -11.19
CA GLY A 386 32.37 56.96 -10.09
C GLY A 386 30.87 56.75 -9.84
N ILE A 387 30.05 57.80 -9.96
CA ILE A 387 28.60 57.69 -9.86
C ILE A 387 28.03 56.88 -11.03
N ALA A 388 28.49 57.12 -12.26
CA ALA A 388 28.07 56.36 -13.43
C ALA A 388 28.44 54.86 -13.34
N ASP A 389 29.66 54.55 -12.86
CA ASP A 389 30.11 53.18 -12.62
C ASP A 389 29.26 52.50 -11.55
N ALA A 390 28.96 53.20 -10.44
CA ALA A 390 28.07 52.70 -9.40
C ALA A 390 26.64 52.45 -9.92
N ALA A 391 26.09 53.37 -10.73
CA ALA A 391 24.78 53.20 -11.35
C ALA A 391 24.75 52.00 -12.31
N SER A 392 25.79 51.82 -13.11
CA SER A 392 25.96 50.64 -13.98
C SER A 392 26.04 49.34 -13.18
N GLY A 393 26.84 49.32 -12.11
CA GLY A 393 26.95 48.19 -11.19
C GLY A 393 25.61 47.85 -10.53
N ALA A 394 24.88 48.85 -10.05
CA ALA A 394 23.57 48.65 -9.44
C ALA A 394 22.53 48.11 -10.42
N ARG A 395 22.52 48.58 -11.68
CA ARG A 395 21.65 48.02 -12.74
C ARG A 395 21.96 46.54 -13.03
N LYS A 396 23.24 46.15 -13.03
CA LYS A 396 23.63 44.74 -13.19
C LYS A 396 23.22 43.89 -11.99
N LEU A 397 23.41 44.41 -10.78
CA LEU A 397 23.00 43.74 -9.54
C LEU A 397 21.48 43.54 -9.50
N ASP A 398 20.70 44.58 -9.83
CA ASP A 398 19.24 44.51 -9.97
C ASP A 398 18.83 43.41 -10.95
N SER A 399 19.38 43.39 -12.15
CA SER A 399 19.09 42.33 -13.14
C SER A 399 19.38 40.91 -12.60
N GLY A 400 20.52 40.71 -11.94
CA GLY A 400 20.85 39.40 -11.34
C GLY A 400 19.92 38.99 -10.20
N ILE A 401 19.48 39.97 -9.39
CA ILE A 401 18.53 39.72 -8.30
C ILE A 401 17.14 39.42 -8.86
N GLN A 402 16.68 40.12 -9.91
CA GLN A 402 15.40 39.83 -10.57
C GLN A 402 15.37 38.38 -11.12
N GLN A 403 16.47 37.93 -11.75
CA GLN A 403 16.59 36.53 -12.17
C GLN A 403 16.55 35.54 -10.99
N THR A 404 17.18 35.89 -9.88
CA THR A 404 17.16 35.07 -8.67
C THR A 404 15.75 35.00 -8.07
N ASP A 405 15.02 36.11 -8.08
CA ASP A 405 13.63 36.19 -7.63
C ASP A 405 12.68 35.36 -8.50
N GLU A 406 12.83 35.43 -9.81
CA GLU A 406 12.10 34.56 -10.75
C GLU A 406 12.39 33.07 -10.48
N GLY A 407 13.65 32.70 -10.26
CA GLY A 407 14.04 31.34 -9.91
C GLY A 407 13.44 30.87 -8.57
N ALA A 408 13.42 31.74 -7.56
CA ALA A 408 12.81 31.44 -6.27
C ALA A 408 11.28 31.24 -6.38
N LYS A 409 10.58 32.06 -7.18
CA LYS A 409 9.14 31.89 -7.46
C LYS A 409 8.85 30.59 -8.21
N GLN A 410 9.72 30.19 -9.15
CA GLN A 410 9.61 28.90 -9.82
C GLN A 410 9.80 27.74 -8.85
N LEU A 411 10.80 27.81 -7.97
CA LEU A 411 11.04 26.81 -6.93
C LEU A 411 9.82 26.68 -6.00
N ALA A 412 9.27 27.80 -5.53
CA ALA A 412 8.07 27.81 -4.69
C ALA A 412 6.86 27.17 -5.40
N SER A 413 6.68 27.48 -6.68
CA SER A 413 5.60 26.88 -7.49
C SER A 413 5.78 25.37 -7.67
N GLY A 414 7.00 24.92 -7.99
CA GLY A 414 7.31 23.50 -8.14
C GLY A 414 7.20 22.72 -6.82
N ALA A 415 7.61 23.32 -5.70
CA ALA A 415 7.44 22.72 -4.38
C ALA A 415 5.95 22.56 -4.00
N LYS A 416 5.11 23.54 -4.37
CA LYS A 416 3.66 23.45 -4.17
C LYS A 416 3.02 22.35 -5.02
N GLU A 417 3.43 22.22 -6.28
CA GLU A 417 2.96 21.13 -7.17
C GLU A 417 3.37 19.75 -6.63
N LEU A 418 4.63 19.61 -6.20
CA LEU A 418 5.13 18.42 -5.54
C LEU A 418 4.34 18.10 -4.26
N GLY A 419 3.97 19.11 -3.48
CA GLY A 419 3.14 18.97 -2.29
C GLY A 419 1.73 18.46 -2.60
N GLY A 420 1.15 18.90 -3.73
CA GLY A 420 -0.09 18.35 -4.26
C GLY A 420 0.03 16.86 -4.57
N GLY A 421 1.04 16.46 -5.34
CA GLY A 421 1.28 15.05 -5.69
C GLY A 421 1.58 14.17 -4.47
N ALA A 422 2.32 14.67 -3.48
CA ALA A 422 2.60 13.95 -2.25
C ALA A 422 1.33 13.74 -1.40
N SER A 423 0.44 14.74 -1.37
CA SER A 423 -0.86 14.63 -0.69
C SER A 423 -1.76 13.59 -1.36
N GLU A 424 -1.77 13.54 -2.69
CA GLU A 424 -2.48 12.50 -3.45
C GLU A 424 -1.92 11.10 -3.18
N LEU A 425 -0.60 10.96 -3.17
CA LEU A 425 0.06 9.70 -2.81
C LEU A 425 -0.30 9.25 -1.39
N ALA A 426 -0.27 10.16 -0.41
CA ALA A 426 -0.68 9.86 0.96
C ALA A 426 -2.15 9.44 1.03
N GLY A 427 -3.03 10.13 0.31
CA GLY A 427 -4.44 9.75 0.19
C GLY A 427 -4.64 8.36 -0.44
N GLY A 428 -3.89 8.04 -1.50
CA GLY A 428 -3.91 6.72 -2.15
C GLY A 428 -3.39 5.61 -1.24
N ALA A 429 -2.31 5.86 -0.52
CA ALA A 429 -1.73 4.89 0.42
C ALA A 429 -2.67 4.60 1.60
N ARG A 430 -3.40 5.60 2.12
CA ARG A 430 -4.46 5.38 3.13
C ARG A 430 -5.59 4.52 2.58
N LYS A 431 -6.09 4.81 1.36
CA LYS A 431 -7.12 3.98 0.72
C LYS A 431 -6.66 2.53 0.52
N LEU A 432 -5.40 2.32 0.14
CA LEU A 432 -4.82 0.99 0.05
C LEU A 432 -4.80 0.30 1.42
N SER A 433 -4.37 1.01 2.47
CA SER A 433 -4.37 0.49 3.84
C SER A 433 -5.78 0.14 4.35
N ASP A 434 -6.79 0.93 4.01
CA ASP A 434 -8.18 0.63 4.38
C ASP A 434 -8.69 -0.60 3.62
N GLY A 435 -8.36 -0.69 2.32
CA GLY A 435 -8.71 -1.83 1.47
C GLY A 435 -8.06 -3.14 1.92
N THR A 436 -6.81 -3.11 2.40
CA THR A 436 -6.13 -4.31 2.92
C THR A 436 -6.74 -4.78 4.23
N VAL A 437 -7.20 -3.86 5.10
CA VAL A 437 -7.96 -4.21 6.32
C VAL A 437 -9.28 -4.88 5.96
N GLN A 438 -10.02 -4.33 5.00
CA GLN A 438 -11.27 -4.95 4.52
C GLN A 438 -11.03 -6.32 3.89
N LEU A 439 -9.94 -6.47 3.14
CA LEU A 439 -9.55 -7.74 2.53
C LEU A 439 -9.19 -8.80 3.58
N ASP A 440 -8.43 -8.42 4.62
CA ASP A 440 -8.09 -9.29 5.76
C ASP A 440 -9.35 -9.75 6.51
N GLU A 441 -10.27 -8.83 6.82
CA GLU A 441 -11.56 -9.17 7.43
C GLU A 441 -12.39 -10.12 6.56
N GLY A 442 -12.42 -9.89 5.24
CA GLY A 442 -13.11 -10.74 4.28
C GLY A 442 -12.50 -12.14 4.19
N ALA A 443 -11.16 -12.24 4.17
CA ALA A 443 -10.44 -13.50 4.14
C ALA A 443 -10.67 -14.33 5.40
N LYS A 444 -10.66 -13.69 6.58
CA LYS A 444 -11.01 -14.33 7.86
C LYS A 444 -12.43 -14.86 7.86
N LYS A 445 -13.41 -14.05 7.44
CA LYS A 445 -14.82 -14.50 7.32
C LYS A 445 -14.99 -15.68 6.38
N LEU A 446 -14.28 -15.69 5.24
CA LEU A 446 -14.29 -16.81 4.30
C LEU A 446 -13.69 -18.07 4.94
N SER A 447 -12.52 -17.94 5.59
CA SER A 447 -11.86 -19.06 6.27
C SER A 447 -12.76 -19.65 7.37
N ASP A 448 -13.35 -18.81 8.23
CA ASP A 448 -14.27 -19.22 9.28
C ASP A 448 -15.54 -19.89 8.72
N GLY A 449 -16.10 -19.36 7.63
CA GLY A 449 -17.28 -19.91 6.98
C GLY A 449 -17.01 -21.28 6.36
N LEU A 450 -15.87 -21.45 5.71
CA LEU A 450 -15.44 -22.74 5.15
C LEU A 450 -15.15 -23.76 6.26
N ALA A 451 -14.55 -23.32 7.38
CA ALA A 451 -14.30 -24.18 8.53
C ALA A 451 -15.61 -24.71 9.12
N LYS A 452 -16.60 -23.84 9.30
CA LYS A 452 -17.95 -24.25 9.72
C LYS A 452 -18.59 -25.23 8.73
N GLY A 453 -18.56 -24.91 7.44
CA GLY A 453 -19.11 -25.80 6.40
C GLY A 453 -18.42 -27.16 6.32
N ARG A 454 -17.09 -27.22 6.58
CA ARG A 454 -16.37 -28.48 6.75
C ARG A 454 -16.88 -29.26 7.95
N ASP A 455 -17.00 -28.60 9.10
CA ASP A 455 -17.42 -29.21 10.35
C ASP A 455 -18.87 -29.71 10.31
N ASP A 456 -19.72 -29.10 9.47
CA ASP A 456 -21.08 -29.56 9.18
C ASP A 456 -21.13 -30.83 8.30
N ILE A 457 -20.04 -31.19 7.61
CA ILE A 457 -19.97 -32.43 6.81
C ILE A 457 -19.58 -33.59 7.73
N PRO A 458 -20.44 -34.61 7.87
CA PRO A 458 -20.15 -35.76 8.73
C PRO A 458 -18.93 -36.55 8.26
N THR A 459 -18.17 -37.06 9.21
CA THR A 459 -17.08 -38.03 8.97
C THR A 459 -17.36 -39.31 9.71
N TYR A 460 -17.06 -40.45 9.09
CA TYR A 460 -17.30 -41.76 9.68
C TYR A 460 -16.03 -42.61 9.59
N SER A 461 -15.59 -43.14 10.72
CA SER A 461 -14.56 -44.18 10.78
C SER A 461 -15.02 -45.45 10.06
N ALA A 462 -14.10 -46.36 9.76
CA ALA A 462 -14.44 -47.62 9.10
C ALA A 462 -15.49 -48.41 9.90
N ASP A 463 -15.31 -48.50 11.22
CA ASP A 463 -16.21 -49.24 12.12
C ASP A 463 -17.59 -48.59 12.22
N GLU A 464 -17.66 -47.24 12.30
CA GLU A 464 -18.93 -46.52 12.30
C GLU A 464 -19.69 -46.71 10.99
N ARG A 465 -19.00 -46.65 9.84
CA ARG A 465 -19.62 -46.92 8.54
C ARG A 465 -20.16 -48.33 8.46
N ASP A 466 -19.39 -49.32 8.93
CA ASP A 466 -19.76 -50.72 8.91
C ASP A 466 -21.01 -50.98 9.76
N HIS A 467 -21.05 -50.41 10.98
CA HIS A 467 -22.22 -50.49 11.83
C HIS A 467 -23.43 -49.78 11.22
N LEU A 468 -23.27 -48.52 10.78
CA LEU A 468 -24.38 -47.70 10.25
C LEU A 468 -24.98 -48.31 8.98
N LYS A 469 -24.15 -48.81 8.05
CA LYS A 469 -24.65 -49.42 6.81
C LYS A 469 -25.43 -50.71 7.10
N THR A 470 -24.97 -51.55 8.03
CA THR A 470 -25.66 -52.79 8.40
C THR A 470 -26.99 -52.52 9.11
N VAL A 471 -27.00 -51.59 10.08
CA VAL A 471 -28.24 -51.18 10.78
C VAL A 471 -29.24 -50.56 9.81
N ALA A 472 -28.78 -49.68 8.90
CA ALA A 472 -29.66 -49.03 7.94
C ALA A 472 -30.20 -50.02 6.87
N ALA A 473 -29.40 -51.02 6.49
CA ALA A 473 -29.84 -52.05 5.56
C ALA A 473 -30.78 -53.09 6.20
N THR A 474 -30.75 -53.22 7.53
CA THR A 474 -31.61 -54.14 8.29
C THR A 474 -32.18 -53.43 9.54
N PRO A 475 -33.09 -52.45 9.38
CA PRO A 475 -33.50 -51.54 10.45
C PRO A 475 -34.41 -52.19 11.51
N THR A 476 -34.92 -53.38 11.25
CA THR A 476 -35.88 -54.08 12.12
C THR A 476 -35.39 -55.47 12.46
N LEU A 477 -35.47 -55.83 13.74
CA LEU A 477 -35.27 -57.20 14.22
C LEU A 477 -36.60 -57.76 14.70
N THR A 478 -36.94 -58.97 14.27
CA THR A 478 -38.14 -59.67 14.75
C THR A 478 -37.79 -60.43 16.01
N SER A 479 -38.37 -60.03 17.15
CA SER A 479 -38.29 -60.78 18.40
C SER A 479 -39.51 -61.71 18.51
N MET A 480 -39.29 -63.03 18.55
CA MET A 480 -40.34 -64.01 18.83
C MET A 480 -40.24 -64.48 20.28
N GLN A 481 -41.23 -64.13 21.10
CA GLN A 481 -41.45 -64.75 22.41
C GLN A 481 -42.44 -65.90 22.24
N GLY A 482 -41.96 -67.14 22.29
CA GLY A 482 -42.81 -68.33 22.25
C GLY A 482 -43.52 -68.57 23.59
N THR A 483 -44.80 -68.90 23.56
CA THR A 483 -45.55 -69.39 24.73
C THR A 483 -45.04 -70.78 25.11
N PRO A 484 -44.58 -71.04 26.34
CA PRO A 484 -44.10 -72.37 26.72
C PRO A 484 -45.25 -73.37 26.66
N ILE A 485 -45.10 -74.38 25.81
CA ILE A 485 -46.00 -75.54 25.78
C ILE A 485 -45.62 -76.42 26.98
N GLY A 486 -46.52 -76.51 27.96
CA GLY A 486 -46.33 -77.37 29.13
C GLY A 486 -46.29 -78.87 28.74
N PRO A 487 -45.69 -79.73 29.57
CA PRO A 487 -45.61 -81.17 29.28
C PRO A 487 -47.03 -81.75 29.19
N LEU A 488 -47.36 -82.32 28.03
CA LEU A 488 -48.57 -83.11 27.81
C LEU A 488 -48.49 -84.37 28.69
N ALA A 489 -49.51 -84.61 29.51
CA ALA A 489 -49.76 -85.88 30.21
C ALA A 489 -51.05 -86.50 29.69
#